data_AF-A0A932G9Z7-F1
#
_entry.id   AF-A0A932G9Z7-F1
#
_cell.length_a   1.000
_cell.length_b   1.000
_cell.length_c   1.000
_cell.angle_alpha   90.00
_cell.angle_beta   90.00
_cell.angle_gamma   90.00
#
_symmetry.space_group_name_H-M   'P 1'
#
loop_
_entity.id
_entity.type
_entity.pdbx_description
1 polymer ?
#
loop_
_entity_poly.entity_id
_entity_poly.type
_entity_poly.pdbx_seq_one_letter_code
_entity_poly.pdbx_strand_id
1 'polypeptide(L)'
;MPPKTTGLTAENFLYVLTGKAPSPVAARTMDMIFILHADHEINASTFATRVAVATFTDLHSAITAAIGTLKGPRHGGANEDVLAMLLEIGDPSRGESYIHRKLDARAQMSKEERAKPENRIPGFGHPVYKVDDPRAGVLREMARKLSAEAGAMKVFDTAVK
;
A
#
# COMPACT_ATOMS: atom_id res chain seq x y z
N MET A 1 11.43 20.16 -6.31
CA MET A 1 12.10 21.23 -5.51
C MET A 1 13.27 20.62 -4.74
N PRO A 2 14.34 21.38 -4.41
CA PRO A 2 15.37 20.85 -3.52
C PRO A 2 14.77 20.58 -2.13
N PRO A 3 15.23 19.54 -1.41
CA PRO A 3 14.79 19.28 -0.05
C PRO A 3 15.19 20.44 0.88
N LYS A 4 14.37 20.73 1.89
CA LYS A 4 14.75 21.69 2.92
C LYS A 4 15.73 21.03 3.89
N THR A 5 16.59 21.83 4.50
CA THR A 5 17.57 21.37 5.50
C THR A 5 17.00 21.23 6.91
N THR A 6 15.72 21.57 7.11
CA THR A 6 14.99 21.54 8.38
C THR A 6 13.59 20.96 8.18
N GLY A 7 12.92 20.57 9.26
CA GLY A 7 11.57 19.97 9.24
C GLY A 7 11.57 18.44 9.21
N LEU A 8 10.38 17.84 9.30
CA LEU A 8 10.22 16.39 9.35
C LEU A 8 10.39 15.76 7.95
N THR A 9 10.84 14.50 7.91
CA THR A 9 11.04 13.75 6.66
C THR A 9 9.78 13.70 5.80
N ALA A 10 8.62 13.44 6.41
CA ALA A 10 7.33 13.39 5.70
C ALA A 10 6.94 14.73 5.07
N GLU A 11 7.16 15.84 5.77
CA GLU A 11 6.88 17.19 5.26
C GLU A 11 7.78 17.52 4.07
N ASN A 12 9.07 17.22 4.21
CA ASN A 12 10.06 17.43 3.17
C ASN A 12 9.78 16.56 1.94
N PHE A 13 9.40 15.30 2.13
CA PHE A 13 9.00 14.41 1.04
C PHE A 13 7.86 15.00 0.21
N LEU A 14 6.77 15.41 0.87
CA LEU A 14 5.61 16.02 0.20
C LEU A 14 5.96 17.36 -0.47
N TYR A 15 6.82 18.16 0.16
CA TYR A 15 7.30 19.42 -0.41
C TYR A 15 8.11 19.20 -1.69
N VAL A 16 9.03 18.23 -1.69
CA VAL A 16 9.84 17.90 -2.87
C VAL A 16 8.97 17.37 -4.01
N LEU A 17 7.99 16.51 -3.67
CA LEU A 17 7.07 15.87 -4.61
C LEU A 17 6.11 16.85 -5.27
N THR A 18 5.51 17.76 -4.49
CA THR A 18 4.40 18.63 -4.95
C THR A 18 4.84 20.05 -5.25
N GLY A 19 6.02 20.47 -4.77
CA GLY A 19 6.49 21.84 -4.83
C GLY A 19 5.78 22.81 -3.88
N LYS A 20 4.90 22.31 -2.99
CA LYS A 20 4.11 23.13 -2.04
C LYS A 20 4.29 22.61 -0.63
N ALA A 21 4.15 23.49 0.37
CA ALA A 21 4.11 23.03 1.75
C ALA A 21 2.85 22.15 1.96
N PRO A 22 2.99 20.94 2.53
CA PRO A 22 1.83 20.10 2.81
C PRO A 22 0.98 20.69 3.93
N SER A 23 -0.31 20.34 3.96
CA SER A 23 -1.14 20.62 5.12
C SER A 23 -0.70 19.77 6.33
N PRO A 24 -1.04 20.17 7.57
CA PRO A 24 -0.72 19.37 8.75
C PRO A 24 -1.31 17.95 8.70
N VAL A 25 -2.49 17.79 8.10
CA VAL A 25 -3.16 16.48 7.92
C VAL A 25 -2.41 15.64 6.91
N ALA A 26 -2.00 16.20 5.77
CA ALA A 26 -1.20 15.49 4.77
C ALA A 26 0.18 15.07 5.32
N ALA A 27 0.86 15.97 6.02
CA ALA A 27 2.16 15.70 6.65
C ALA A 27 2.07 14.56 7.67
N ARG A 28 1.10 14.64 8.59
CA ARG A 28 0.86 13.59 9.60
C ARG A 28 0.46 12.26 8.98
N THR A 29 -0.35 12.29 7.92
CA THR A 29 -0.75 11.08 7.19
C THR A 29 0.46 10.40 6.56
N MET A 30 1.34 11.17 5.92
CA MET A 30 2.56 10.63 5.31
C MET A 30 3.55 10.09 6.34
N ASP A 31 3.73 10.78 7.47
CA ASP A 31 4.57 10.33 8.58
C ASP A 31 4.11 8.97 9.12
N MET A 32 2.80 8.82 9.32
CA MET A 32 2.22 7.55 9.73
C MET A 32 2.34 6.46 8.66
N ILE A 33 2.23 6.79 7.37
CA ILE A 33 2.48 5.82 6.29
C ILE A 33 3.91 5.29 6.38
N PHE A 34 4.90 6.16 6.61
CA PHE A 34 6.30 5.75 6.81
C PHE A 34 6.45 4.83 8.01
N ILE A 35 5.84 5.17 9.15
CA ILE A 35 5.91 4.34 10.36
C ILE A 35 5.28 2.96 10.13
N LEU A 36 4.08 2.90 9.53
CA LEU A 36 3.34 1.65 9.34
C LEU A 36 3.95 0.71 8.29
N HIS A 37 4.83 1.23 7.43
CA HIS A 37 5.55 0.46 6.42
C HIS A 37 7.05 0.33 6.71
N ALA A 38 7.52 0.81 7.87
CA ALA A 38 8.95 0.85 8.20
C ALA A 38 9.58 -0.54 8.27
N ASP A 39 8.86 -1.52 8.83
CA ASP A 39 9.29 -2.90 8.90
C ASP A 39 8.08 -3.86 8.89
N HIS A 40 8.32 -5.08 8.42
CA HIS A 40 7.35 -6.16 8.49
C HIS A 40 8.05 -7.53 8.56
N GLU A 41 9.02 -7.66 9.46
CA GLU A 41 9.78 -8.88 9.76
C GLU A 41 10.46 -9.46 8.50
N ILE A 42 10.48 -10.79 8.32
CA ILE A 42 11.18 -11.48 7.22
C ILE A 42 10.25 -11.62 5.99
N ASN A 43 9.84 -10.47 5.45
CA ASN A 43 9.22 -10.43 4.12
C ASN A 43 10.28 -10.61 3.00
N ALA A 44 9.84 -10.82 1.76
CA ALA A 44 10.72 -11.20 0.66
C ALA A 44 11.86 -10.21 0.39
N SER A 45 11.58 -8.90 0.41
CA SER A 45 12.62 -7.87 0.21
C SER A 45 13.58 -7.81 1.38
N THR A 46 13.10 -7.89 2.62
CA THR A 46 13.98 -7.97 3.81
C THR A 46 14.88 -9.20 3.72
N PHE A 47 14.36 -10.35 3.31
CA PHE A 47 15.14 -11.57 3.12
C PHE A 47 16.21 -11.41 2.03
N ALA A 48 15.85 -10.83 0.88
CA ALA A 48 16.80 -10.53 -0.20
C ALA A 48 17.94 -9.61 0.26
N THR A 49 17.63 -8.57 1.04
CA THR A 49 18.63 -7.69 1.66
C THR A 49 19.60 -8.48 2.54
N ARG A 50 19.09 -9.38 3.39
CA ARG A 50 19.93 -10.19 4.29
C ARG A 50 20.85 -11.14 3.51
N VAL A 51 20.35 -11.77 2.45
CA VAL A 51 21.14 -12.62 1.56
C VAL A 51 22.27 -11.82 0.91
N ALA A 52 21.98 -10.62 0.39
CA ALA A 52 22.98 -9.75 -0.21
C ALA A 52 24.05 -9.32 0.80
N VAL A 53 23.65 -8.86 1.99
CA VAL A 53 24.59 -8.45 3.05
C VAL A 53 25.47 -9.62 3.50
N ALA A 54 24.97 -10.87 3.51
CA ALA A 54 25.75 -12.04 3.88
C ALA A 54 26.92 -12.34 2.93
N THR A 55 26.94 -11.74 1.72
CA THR A 55 28.08 -11.82 0.80
C THR A 55 29.10 -10.69 1.00
N PHE A 56 28.97 -9.89 2.07
CA PHE A 56 29.78 -8.70 2.34
C PHE A 56 29.70 -7.62 1.25
N THR A 57 28.56 -7.52 0.54
CA THR A 57 28.31 -6.39 -0.37
C THR A 57 28.07 -5.08 0.40
N ASP A 58 28.13 -3.95 -0.30
CA ASP A 58 27.87 -2.64 0.29
C ASP A 58 26.37 -2.36 0.49
N LEU A 59 26.06 -1.34 1.29
CA LEU A 59 24.68 -1.00 1.63
C LEU A 59 23.83 -0.62 0.41
N HIS A 60 24.40 0.09 -0.57
CA HIS A 60 23.65 0.50 -1.76
C HIS A 60 23.29 -0.71 -2.62
N SER A 61 24.20 -1.68 -2.76
CA SER A 61 23.94 -2.94 -3.46
C SER A 61 22.85 -3.76 -2.76
N ALA A 62 22.90 -3.87 -1.43
CA ALA A 62 21.89 -4.60 -0.65
C ALA A 62 20.49 -3.95 -0.72
N ILE A 63 20.40 -2.63 -0.70
CA ILE A 63 19.14 -1.89 -0.85
C ILE A 63 18.61 -1.99 -2.28
N THR A 64 19.49 -1.96 -3.28
CA THR A 64 19.10 -2.17 -4.69
C THR A 64 18.46 -3.54 -4.89
N ALA A 65 19.02 -4.59 -4.29
CA ALA A 65 18.41 -5.92 -4.29
C ALA A 65 17.02 -5.91 -3.62
N ALA A 66 16.89 -5.25 -2.47
CA ALA A 66 15.61 -5.10 -1.76
C ALA A 66 14.53 -4.45 -2.64
N ILE A 67 14.87 -3.35 -3.32
CA ILE A 67 13.97 -2.61 -4.22
C ILE A 67 13.56 -3.50 -5.40
N GLY A 68 14.51 -4.22 -6.00
CA GLY A 68 14.25 -5.15 -7.09
C GLY A 68 13.26 -6.25 -6.68
N THR A 69 13.41 -6.80 -5.47
CA THR A 69 12.47 -7.79 -4.92
C THR A 69 11.11 -7.19 -4.60
N LEU A 70 11.05 -5.99 -4.01
CA LEU A 70 9.80 -5.29 -3.68
C LEU A 70 8.98 -4.94 -4.93
N LYS A 71 9.65 -4.64 -6.05
CA LYS A 71 8.99 -4.35 -7.34
C LYS A 71 8.14 -5.51 -7.87
N GLY A 72 8.38 -6.75 -7.44
CA GLY A 72 7.60 -7.90 -7.89
C GLY A 72 6.13 -7.82 -7.47
N PRO A 73 5.15 -8.11 -8.35
CA PRO A 73 3.71 -7.96 -8.08
C PRO A 73 3.14 -8.93 -7.02
N ARG A 74 3.95 -9.89 -6.57
CA ARG A 74 3.61 -10.78 -5.46
C ARG A 74 4.09 -10.26 -4.10
N HIS A 75 4.86 -9.18 -4.08
CA HIS A 75 5.42 -8.57 -2.89
C HIS A 75 4.96 -7.11 -2.74
N GLY A 76 5.31 -6.24 -3.68
CA GLY A 76 4.80 -4.87 -3.76
C GLY A 76 3.58 -4.73 -4.66
N GLY A 77 3.05 -3.49 -4.76
CA GLY A 77 1.99 -3.11 -5.72
C GLY A 77 0.55 -3.29 -5.24
N ALA A 78 0.33 -3.99 -4.11
CA ALA A 78 -1.04 -4.26 -3.63
C ALA A 78 -1.88 -3.00 -3.37
N ASN A 79 -1.26 -1.89 -2.96
CA ASN A 79 -1.93 -0.60 -2.77
C ASN A 79 -2.37 0.05 -4.10
N GLU A 80 -1.53 -0.04 -5.14
CA GLU A 80 -1.87 0.40 -6.50
C GLU A 80 -3.01 -0.44 -7.07
N ASP A 81 -2.97 -1.75 -6.88
CA ASP A 81 -4.04 -2.67 -7.30
C ASP A 81 -5.37 -2.38 -6.58
N VAL A 82 -5.33 -2.07 -5.27
CA VAL A 82 -6.51 -1.63 -4.53
C VAL A 82 -7.08 -0.34 -5.13
N LEU A 83 -6.23 0.65 -5.40
CA LEU A 83 -6.70 1.91 -6.00
C LEU A 83 -7.32 1.67 -7.38
N ALA A 84 -6.68 0.85 -8.22
CA ALA A 84 -7.22 0.48 -9.53
C ALA A 84 -8.59 -0.19 -9.42
N MET A 85 -8.75 -1.14 -8.48
CA MET A 85 -10.03 -1.79 -8.20
C MET A 85 -11.10 -0.78 -7.75
N LEU A 86 -10.78 0.13 -6.84
CA LEU A 86 -11.72 1.15 -6.35
C LEU A 86 -12.16 2.10 -7.47
N LEU A 87 -11.25 2.46 -8.38
CA LEU A 87 -11.56 3.28 -9.55
C LEU A 87 -12.42 2.51 -10.57
N GLU A 88 -12.19 1.21 -10.76
CA GLU A 88 -13.02 0.35 -11.62
C GLU A 88 -14.44 0.19 -11.08
N ILE A 89 -14.58 0.00 -9.76
CA ILE A 89 -15.88 -0.03 -9.08
C ILE A 89 -16.62 1.29 -9.36
N GLY A 90 -15.93 2.41 -9.18
CA GLY A 90 -16.35 3.74 -9.62
C GLY A 90 -17.53 4.34 -8.87
N ASP A 91 -18.42 3.55 -8.25
CA ASP A 91 -19.50 4.02 -7.39
C ASP A 91 -19.66 3.10 -6.17
N PRO A 92 -19.79 3.64 -4.94
CA PRO A 92 -19.96 2.82 -3.74
C PRO A 92 -21.14 1.84 -3.82
N SER A 93 -22.23 2.17 -4.51
CA SER A 93 -23.38 1.26 -4.68
C SER A 93 -23.04 0.00 -5.49
N ARG A 94 -21.93 -0.01 -6.22
CA ARG A 94 -21.49 -1.14 -7.04
C ARG A 94 -20.50 -2.06 -6.31
N GLY A 95 -19.96 -1.64 -5.16
CA GLY A 95 -18.91 -2.35 -4.42
C GLY A 95 -19.26 -3.80 -4.12
N GLU A 96 -20.38 -4.03 -3.41
CA GLU A 96 -20.87 -5.37 -3.06
C GLU A 96 -21.02 -6.28 -4.29
N SER A 97 -21.73 -5.80 -5.34
CA SER A 97 -21.92 -6.55 -6.58
C SER A 97 -20.61 -6.86 -7.32
N TYR A 98 -19.59 -6.01 -7.20
CA TYR A 98 -18.28 -6.21 -7.81
C TYR A 98 -17.53 -7.32 -7.08
N ILE A 99 -17.50 -7.27 -5.75
CA ILE A 99 -16.85 -8.28 -4.92
C ILE A 99 -17.50 -9.65 -5.08
N HIS A 100 -18.85 -9.73 -5.07
CA HIS A 100 -19.55 -11.00 -5.31
C HIS A 100 -19.17 -11.63 -6.66
N ARG A 101 -19.18 -10.84 -7.74
CA ARG A 101 -18.76 -11.33 -9.06
C ARG A 101 -17.33 -11.87 -9.07
N LYS A 102 -16.39 -11.19 -8.38
CA LYS A 102 -15.01 -11.67 -8.25
C LYS A 102 -14.94 -12.96 -7.43
N LEU A 103 -15.69 -13.07 -6.35
CA LEU A 103 -15.75 -14.29 -5.53
C LEU A 103 -16.35 -15.48 -6.28
N ASP A 104 -17.45 -15.27 -7.02
CA ASP A 104 -18.10 -16.31 -7.82
C ASP A 104 -17.16 -16.83 -8.91
N ALA A 105 -16.47 -15.92 -9.62
CA ALA A 105 -15.46 -16.30 -10.61
C ALA A 105 -14.32 -17.09 -9.96
N ARG A 106 -13.85 -16.69 -8.77
CA ARG A 106 -12.80 -17.39 -8.02
C ARG A 106 -13.22 -18.74 -7.48
N ALA A 107 -14.51 -18.95 -7.18
CA ALA A 107 -15.03 -20.22 -6.68
C ALA A 107 -14.88 -21.35 -7.71
N GLN A 108 -14.84 -21.01 -9.01
CA GLN A 108 -14.66 -21.95 -10.12
C GLN A 108 -13.20 -22.21 -10.48
N MET A 109 -12.24 -21.53 -9.81
CA MET A 109 -10.82 -21.62 -10.11
C MET A 109 -10.10 -22.66 -9.26
N SER A 110 -9.09 -23.30 -9.84
CA SER A 110 -8.14 -24.14 -9.12
C SER A 110 -7.36 -23.34 -8.07
N LYS A 111 -6.63 -24.04 -7.19
CA LYS A 111 -5.78 -23.38 -6.20
C LYS A 111 -4.65 -22.58 -6.89
N GLU A 112 -4.12 -23.13 -7.96
CA GLU A 112 -3.03 -22.56 -8.76
C GLU A 112 -3.50 -21.30 -9.49
N GLU A 113 -4.72 -21.32 -10.04
CA GLU A 113 -5.34 -20.17 -10.68
C GLU A 113 -5.61 -19.05 -9.69
N ARG A 114 -6.15 -19.37 -8.50
CA ARG A 114 -6.39 -18.38 -7.43
C ARG A 114 -5.12 -17.75 -6.88
N ALA A 115 -3.96 -18.38 -7.08
CA ALA A 115 -2.65 -17.89 -6.64
C ALA A 115 -1.97 -16.96 -7.67
N LYS A 116 -2.54 -16.78 -8.86
CA LYS A 116 -2.07 -15.79 -9.84
C LYS A 116 -2.47 -14.37 -9.40
N PRO A 117 -1.58 -13.37 -9.45
CA PRO A 117 -1.86 -12.01 -8.98
C PRO A 117 -3.17 -11.41 -9.52
N GLU A 118 -3.45 -11.59 -10.81
CA GLU A 118 -4.63 -11.09 -11.52
C GLU A 118 -5.97 -11.66 -11.02
N ASN A 119 -5.92 -12.83 -10.35
CA ASN A 119 -7.09 -13.50 -9.81
C ASN A 119 -7.29 -13.23 -8.31
N ARG A 120 -6.44 -12.40 -7.69
CA ARG A 120 -6.60 -11.99 -6.28
C ARG A 120 -7.62 -10.85 -6.18
N ILE A 121 -8.15 -10.65 -4.97
CA ILE A 121 -8.91 -9.45 -4.63
C ILE A 121 -7.94 -8.58 -3.82
N PRO A 122 -7.39 -7.50 -4.40
CA PRO A 122 -6.42 -6.64 -3.73
C PRO A 122 -6.95 -6.09 -2.41
N GLY A 123 -6.08 -5.97 -1.41
CA GLY A 123 -6.43 -5.45 -0.08
C GLY A 123 -7.15 -6.43 0.86
N PHE A 124 -7.42 -7.66 0.41
CA PHE A 124 -8.07 -8.69 1.23
C PHE A 124 -7.17 -9.89 1.51
N GLY A 125 -7.23 -10.36 2.76
CA GLY A 125 -6.47 -11.49 3.26
C GLY A 125 -5.01 -11.14 3.58
N HIS A 126 -4.44 -11.85 4.54
CA HIS A 126 -3.06 -11.64 4.97
C HIS A 126 -2.42 -12.99 5.31
N PRO A 127 -1.15 -13.24 4.93
CA PRO A 127 -0.49 -14.52 5.21
C PRO A 127 -0.23 -14.75 6.71
N VAL A 128 -0.07 -13.66 7.49
CA VAL A 128 0.21 -13.69 8.95
C VAL A 128 -1.03 -13.36 9.80
N TYR A 129 -1.61 -12.16 9.65
CA TYR A 129 -2.82 -11.76 10.38
C TYR A 129 -4.04 -12.58 9.96
N LYS A 130 -4.64 -13.30 10.92
CA LYS A 130 -5.80 -14.19 10.69
C LYS A 130 -7.16 -13.48 10.81
N VAL A 131 -7.21 -12.37 11.56
CA VAL A 131 -8.46 -11.65 11.85
C VAL A 131 -8.35 -10.25 11.24
N ASP A 132 -7.61 -9.35 11.88
CA ASP A 132 -7.42 -7.98 11.39
C ASP A 132 -5.93 -7.64 11.24
N ASP A 133 -5.62 -6.85 10.22
CA ASP A 133 -4.34 -6.16 10.12
C ASP A 133 -4.39 -4.92 11.05
N PRO A 134 -3.53 -4.83 12.07
CA PRO A 134 -3.57 -3.72 13.04
C PRO A 134 -3.31 -2.35 12.40
N ARG A 135 -2.71 -2.30 11.20
CA ARG A 135 -2.45 -1.06 10.45
C ARG A 135 -3.71 -0.54 9.76
N ALA A 136 -4.65 -1.43 9.42
CA ALA A 136 -5.80 -1.09 8.58
C ALA A 136 -6.70 -0.03 9.23
N GLY A 137 -6.96 -0.15 10.54
CA GLY A 137 -7.77 0.83 11.28
C GLY A 137 -7.17 2.23 11.26
N VAL A 138 -5.85 2.32 11.49
CA VAL A 138 -5.10 3.59 11.48
C VAL A 138 -5.11 4.20 10.09
N LEU A 139 -4.81 3.41 9.05
CA LEU A 139 -4.83 3.86 7.65
C LEU A 139 -6.21 4.34 7.23
N ARG A 140 -7.28 3.64 7.65
CA ARG A 140 -8.67 4.02 7.35
C ARG A 140 -9.02 5.39 7.94
N GLU A 141 -8.66 5.64 9.20
CA GLU A 141 -8.96 6.93 9.82
C GLU A 141 -8.23 8.09 9.12
N MET A 142 -6.97 7.88 8.75
CA MET A 142 -6.18 8.89 8.04
C MET A 142 -6.71 9.13 6.63
N ALA A 143 -7.05 8.07 5.89
CA ALA A 143 -7.66 8.18 4.57
C ALA A 143 -8.97 8.97 4.62
N ARG A 144 -9.79 8.79 5.65
CA ARG A 144 -11.01 9.58 5.86
C ARG A 144 -10.71 11.07 6.02
N LYS A 145 -9.76 11.42 6.90
CA LYS A 145 -9.37 12.82 7.17
C LYS A 145 -8.82 13.49 5.91
N LEU A 146 -7.91 12.81 5.21
CA LEU A 146 -7.29 13.32 3.98
C LEU A 146 -8.31 13.48 2.84
N SER A 147 -9.22 12.51 2.68
CA SER A 147 -10.27 12.57 1.65
C SER A 147 -11.26 13.70 1.92
N ALA A 148 -11.60 13.94 3.20
CA ALA A 148 -12.47 15.04 3.58
C ALA A 148 -11.82 16.41 3.31
N GLU A 149 -10.54 16.57 3.65
CA GLU A 149 -9.79 17.80 3.35
C GLU A 149 -9.67 18.06 1.85
N ALA A 150 -9.42 17.00 1.06
CA ALA A 150 -9.31 17.09 -0.38
C ALA A 150 -10.66 17.24 -1.11
N GLY A 151 -11.80 17.12 -0.41
CA GLY A 151 -13.13 17.08 -1.02
C GLY A 151 -13.35 15.86 -1.92
N ALA A 152 -12.60 14.77 -1.71
CA ALA A 152 -12.52 13.61 -2.60
C ALA A 152 -13.02 12.32 -1.90
N MET A 153 -14.18 12.38 -1.24
CA MET A 153 -14.71 11.28 -0.43
C MET A 153 -15.10 10.04 -1.23
N LYS A 154 -15.39 10.16 -2.52
CA LYS A 154 -15.91 9.08 -3.35
C LYS A 154 -15.07 7.80 -3.32
N VAL A 155 -13.74 7.92 -3.38
CA VAL A 155 -12.84 6.74 -3.33
C VAL A 155 -12.85 6.11 -1.94
N PHE A 156 -12.85 6.93 -0.89
CA PHE A 156 -12.96 6.47 0.49
C PHE A 156 -14.29 5.75 0.74
N ASP A 157 -15.41 6.34 0.29
CA ASP A 157 -16.75 5.78 0.45
C ASP A 157 -16.89 4.43 -0.27
N THR A 158 -16.25 4.27 -1.43
CA THR A 158 -16.20 2.98 -2.14
C THR A 158 -15.40 1.93 -1.37
N ALA A 159 -14.35 2.33 -0.65
CA ALA A 159 -13.48 1.40 0.08
C ALA A 159 -14.09 0.89 1.41
N VAL A 160 -15.03 1.63 2.00
CA VAL A 160 -15.60 1.33 3.32
C VAL A 160 -17.01 0.75 3.27
N LYS A 161 -17.55 0.54 2.06
CA LYS A 161 -18.90 0.03 1.80
C LYS A 161 -18.84 -1.38 1.25
#